data_AF-B5VN45-F1
#
_entry.id   AF-B5VN45-F1
#
_cell.length_a   1.000
_cell.length_b   1.000
_cell.length_c   1.000
_cell.angle_alpha   90.00
_cell.angle_beta   90.00
_cell.angle_gamma   90.00
#
_symmetry.space_group_name_H-M   'P 1'
#
loop_
_entity.id
_entity.type
_entity.pdbx_description
1 polymer ?
#
loop_
_entity_poly.entity_id
_entity_poly.type
_entity_poly.pdbx_seq_one_letter_code
_entity_poly.pdbx_strand_id
1 'polypeptide(L)'
;YISRESFSMGSLLRPVDLVNQPLGFQERYKILQKLFKQLQKAYAHTKGTNIDLERLATRLEVHVAKNSLSGQSYKFNMSILLRDVLKYKGDLSKIKINGRPLKGAKPHLSSIGNANSITTRSKAMEALKALILDSKVLEKNGYIVKEMQNKTNDDNSTQLYAPCLRCSSNFKKTDIMEKTLCRYHPLKRIYNRDTKNHQYPCCGETTDSVSFLRLGCKTFFHHVFRGESYDEL
;
A
#
# COMPACT_ATOMS: atom_id res chain seq x y z
N TYR A 1 -19.78 16.52 45.51
CA TYR A 1 -18.41 16.97 45.17
C TYR A 1 -17.90 16.16 44.00
N ILE A 2 -18.12 16.65 42.77
CA ILE A 2 -17.58 16.04 41.57
C ILE A 2 -16.26 16.75 41.29
N SER A 3 -15.15 16.10 41.59
CA SER A 3 -13.81 16.58 41.29
C SER A 3 -13.67 16.72 39.77
N ARG A 4 -13.70 17.97 39.29
CA ARG A 4 -13.28 18.33 37.94
C ARG A 4 -11.79 18.06 37.82
N GLU A 5 -11.42 16.93 37.22
CA GLU A 5 -10.05 16.71 36.77
C GLU A 5 -9.69 17.80 35.76
N SER A 6 -8.65 18.56 36.10
CA SER A 6 -8.06 19.62 35.31
C SER A 6 -7.59 19.10 33.95
N PHE A 7 -8.27 19.51 32.89
CA PHE A 7 -7.78 19.41 31.52
C PHE A 7 -6.58 20.35 31.37
N SER A 8 -5.38 19.80 31.48
CA SER A 8 -4.16 20.47 31.01
C SER A 8 -4.24 20.57 29.48
N MET A 9 -4.50 21.78 28.98
CA MET A 9 -4.26 22.13 27.58
C MET A 9 -2.75 22.19 27.34
N GLY A 10 -2.24 21.27 26.52
CA GLY A 10 -0.84 21.30 26.08
C GLY A 10 -0.20 19.93 25.79
N SER A 11 -0.88 19.05 25.06
CA SER A 11 -0.21 17.92 24.38
C SER A 11 -1.07 17.47 23.19
N LEU A 12 -0.45 17.26 22.02
CA LEU A 12 -1.14 16.82 20.78
C LEU A 12 -1.41 15.30 20.80
N LEU A 13 -1.60 14.72 21.98
CA LEU A 13 -1.66 13.29 22.20
C LEU A 13 -3.02 12.73 21.74
N ARG A 14 -3.12 12.34 20.46
CA ARG A 14 -4.31 11.73 19.87
C ARG A 14 -4.01 10.35 19.28
N PRO A 15 -4.94 9.37 19.39
CA PRO A 15 -4.86 8.13 18.63
C PRO A 15 -4.79 8.43 17.14
N VAL A 16 -4.00 7.65 16.40
CA VAL A 16 -3.94 7.77 14.94
C VAL A 16 -5.14 7.08 14.33
N ASP A 17 -5.73 7.73 13.32
CA ASP A 17 -6.81 7.17 12.52
C ASP A 17 -6.27 6.03 11.65
N LEU A 18 -6.80 4.84 11.90
CA LEU A 18 -6.50 3.62 11.16
C LEU A 18 -7.72 3.24 10.32
N VAL A 19 -7.49 2.60 9.17
CA VAL A 19 -8.55 2.08 8.28
C VAL A 19 -9.44 1.10 9.05
N ASN A 20 -8.82 0.17 9.78
CA ASN A 20 -9.51 -0.77 10.66
C ASN A 20 -9.20 -0.38 12.11
N GLN A 21 -10.20 0.12 12.83
CA GLN A 21 -10.06 0.51 14.23
C GLN A 21 -10.53 -0.62 15.15
N PRO A 22 -9.69 -1.09 16.09
CA PRO A 22 -10.10 -2.17 17.00
C PRO A 22 -11.13 -1.70 18.05
N LEU A 23 -11.19 -0.40 18.32
CA LEU A 23 -12.04 0.21 19.33
C LEU A 23 -12.31 1.68 18.96
N GLY A 24 -13.41 2.25 19.45
CA GLY A 24 -13.77 3.65 19.20
C GLY A 24 -12.75 4.66 19.75
N PHE A 25 -12.71 5.85 19.12
CA PHE A 25 -11.73 6.90 19.40
C PHE A 25 -11.62 7.28 20.87
N GLN A 26 -12.75 7.51 21.56
CA GLN A 26 -12.76 7.95 22.96
C GLN A 26 -12.07 6.96 23.89
N GLU A 27 -12.31 5.66 23.70
CA GLU A 27 -11.71 4.61 24.52
C GLU A 27 -10.22 4.44 24.21
N ARG A 28 -9.83 4.54 22.94
CA ARG A 28 -8.41 4.56 22.53
C ARG A 28 -7.67 5.75 23.13
N TYR A 29 -8.31 6.93 23.16
CA TYR A 29 -7.75 8.14 23.75
C TYR A 29 -7.50 7.99 25.25
N LYS A 30 -8.46 7.48 26.02
CA LYS A 30 -8.29 7.21 27.46
C LYS A 30 -7.13 6.26 27.73
N ILE A 31 -6.99 5.23 26.90
CA ILE A 31 -5.93 4.23 27.01
C ILE A 31 -4.56 4.83 26.67
N LEU A 32 -4.48 5.63 25.60
CA LEU A 32 -3.26 6.34 25.19
C LEU A 32 -2.79 7.33 26.28
N GLN A 33 -3.72 8.05 26.89
CA GLN A 33 -3.44 8.95 28.03
C GLN A 33 -2.86 8.18 29.23
N LYS A 34 -3.38 6.98 29.54
CA LYS A 34 -2.83 6.12 30.59
C LYS A 34 -1.42 5.64 30.24
N LEU A 35 -1.18 5.25 28.99
CA LEU A 35 0.14 4.84 28.51
C LEU A 35 1.16 5.98 28.63
N PHE A 36 0.80 7.18 28.18
CA PHE A 36 1.66 8.34 28.27
C PHE A 36 2.02 8.69 29.72
N LYS A 37 1.04 8.71 30.63
CA LYS A 37 1.28 8.93 32.08
C LYS A 37 2.23 7.89 32.66
N GLN A 38 2.15 6.63 32.24
CA GLN A 38 3.06 5.58 32.70
C GLN A 38 4.47 5.74 32.13
N LEU A 39 4.60 6.12 30.86
CA LEU A 39 5.88 6.42 30.24
C LEU A 39 6.54 7.64 30.93
N GLN A 40 5.78 8.69 31.21
CA GLN A 40 6.29 9.85 31.94
C GLN A 40 6.83 9.47 33.33
N LYS A 41 6.16 8.55 34.04
CA LYS A 41 6.66 8.03 35.33
C LYS A 41 7.90 7.15 35.18
N ALA A 42 7.92 6.26 34.19
CA ALA A 42 9.05 5.36 33.95
C ALA A 42 10.32 6.12 33.52
N TYR A 43 10.14 7.18 32.73
CA TYR A 43 11.22 8.00 32.18
C TYR A 43 11.45 9.30 32.96
N ALA A 44 10.86 9.46 34.16
CA ALA A 44 11.01 10.66 35.00
C ALA A 44 12.49 10.94 35.38
N HIS A 45 13.33 9.91 35.39
CA HIS A 45 14.76 10.02 35.72
C HIS A 45 15.67 10.23 34.50
N THR A 46 15.12 10.14 33.28
CA THR A 46 15.87 10.30 32.02
C THR A 46 15.59 11.68 31.42
N LYS A 47 16.60 12.30 30.80
CA LYS A 47 16.51 13.63 30.13
C LYS A 47 15.65 13.63 28.84
N GLY A 48 14.60 12.82 28.77
CA GLY A 48 13.69 12.78 27.63
C GLY A 48 12.74 13.98 27.64
N THR A 49 12.52 14.62 26.49
CA THR A 49 11.50 15.67 26.39
C THR A 49 10.10 15.05 26.38
N ASN A 50 9.10 15.74 26.93
CA ASN A 50 7.70 15.27 26.92
C ASN A 50 7.20 14.98 25.49
N ILE A 51 7.68 15.74 24.50
CA ILE A 51 7.35 15.57 23.08
C ILE A 51 7.81 14.20 22.55
N ASP A 52 8.99 13.74 22.95
CA ASP A 52 9.52 12.44 22.53
C ASP A 52 8.71 11.29 23.15
N LEU A 53 8.25 11.46 24.39
CA LEU A 53 7.39 10.50 25.08
C LEU A 53 5.98 10.42 24.46
N GLU A 54 5.43 11.55 24.00
CA GLU A 54 4.16 11.59 23.27
C GLU A 54 4.26 10.82 21.94
N ARG A 55 5.34 11.06 21.18
CA ARG A 55 5.64 10.34 19.93
C ARG A 55 5.85 8.84 20.18
N LEU A 56 6.49 8.48 21.28
CA LEU A 56 6.68 7.07 21.65
C LEU A 56 5.34 6.41 22.01
N ALA A 57 4.53 7.07 22.85
CA ALA A 57 3.21 6.57 23.27
C ALA A 57 2.28 6.33 22.07
N THR A 58 2.23 7.29 21.13
CA THR A 58 1.42 7.16 19.90
C THR A 58 1.93 6.04 19.01
N ARG A 59 3.25 5.89 18.82
CA ARG A 59 3.82 4.77 18.05
C ARG A 59 3.50 3.40 18.64
N LEU A 60 3.61 3.28 19.97
CA LEU A 60 3.26 2.04 20.69
C LEU A 60 1.78 1.72 20.54
N GLU A 61 0.91 2.72 20.70
CA GLU A 61 -0.53 2.55 20.55
C GLU A 61 -0.91 2.08 19.15
N VAL A 62 -0.34 2.71 18.12
CA VAL A 62 -0.57 2.33 16.72
C VAL A 62 -0.10 0.90 16.45
N HIS A 63 1.05 0.51 17.01
CA HIS A 63 1.56 -0.83 16.83
C HIS A 63 0.64 -1.89 17.45
N VAL A 64 0.11 -1.64 18.65
CA VAL A 64 -0.88 -2.52 19.27
C VAL A 64 -2.17 -2.53 18.44
N ALA A 65 -2.67 -1.36 18.04
CA ALA A 65 -3.92 -1.23 17.31
C ALA A 65 -3.90 -1.95 15.96
N LYS A 66 -2.78 -1.90 15.22
CA LYS A 66 -2.61 -2.63 13.95
C LYS A 66 -2.57 -4.16 14.12
N ASN A 67 -2.07 -4.64 15.24
CA ASN A 67 -1.92 -6.07 15.51
C ASN A 67 -3.13 -6.69 16.23
N SER A 68 -4.11 -5.89 16.61
CA SER A 68 -5.30 -6.33 17.35
C SER A 68 -6.50 -6.45 16.42
N LEU A 69 -7.04 -7.67 16.32
CA LEU A 69 -8.20 -7.99 15.46
C LEU A 69 -9.54 -7.60 16.10
N SER A 70 -9.59 -7.51 17.43
CA SER A 70 -10.81 -7.18 18.19
C SER A 70 -10.54 -6.20 19.32
N GLY A 71 -11.57 -5.47 19.76
CA GLY A 71 -11.48 -4.56 20.90
C GLY A 71 -11.03 -5.22 22.20
N GLN A 72 -11.41 -6.49 22.42
CA GLN A 72 -10.96 -7.28 23.57
C GLN A 72 -9.45 -7.59 23.46
N SER A 73 -8.99 -8.04 22.29
CA SER A 73 -7.56 -8.31 22.05
C SER A 73 -6.71 -7.05 22.22
N TYR A 74 -7.24 -5.89 21.79
CA TYR A 74 -6.59 -4.59 21.96
C TYR A 74 -6.44 -4.22 23.43
N LYS A 75 -7.51 -4.30 24.22
CA LYS A 75 -7.48 -4.02 25.67
C LYS A 75 -6.50 -4.95 26.39
N PHE A 76 -6.49 -6.24 26.03
CA PHE A 76 -5.57 -7.23 26.60
C PHE A 76 -4.11 -6.92 26.26
N ASN A 77 -3.78 -6.75 24.96
CA ASN A 77 -2.42 -6.43 24.52
C ASN A 77 -1.91 -5.13 25.13
N MET A 78 -2.77 -4.13 25.25
CA MET A 78 -2.41 -2.89 25.92
C MET A 78 -2.18 -3.06 27.41
N SER A 79 -2.97 -3.89 28.10
CA SER A 79 -2.77 -4.18 29.52
C SER A 79 -1.41 -4.86 29.79
N ILE A 80 -0.97 -5.74 28.88
CA ILE A 80 0.36 -6.34 28.92
C ILE A 80 1.43 -5.27 28.72
N LEU A 81 1.26 -4.41 27.72
CA LEU A 81 2.21 -3.33 27.43
C LEU A 81 2.38 -2.38 28.63
N LEU A 82 1.27 -1.97 29.26
CA LEU A 82 1.30 -1.13 30.47
C LEU A 82 2.05 -1.82 31.62
N ARG A 83 1.83 -3.13 31.82
CA ARG A 83 2.54 -3.93 32.82
C ARG A 83 4.04 -4.00 32.53
N ASP A 84 4.41 -4.27 31.28
CA ASP A 84 5.81 -4.44 30.89
C ASP A 84 6.58 -3.12 30.94
N VAL A 85 5.95 -2.00 30.57
CA VAL A 85 6.52 -0.65 30.73
C VAL A 85 6.86 -0.37 32.20
N LEU A 86 5.96 -0.73 33.13
CA LEU A 86 6.21 -0.59 34.56
C LEU A 86 7.31 -1.54 35.06
N LYS A 87 7.25 -2.82 34.65
CA LYS A 87 8.19 -3.86 35.10
C LYS A 87 9.64 -3.58 34.66
N TYR A 88 9.82 -3.15 33.42
CA TYR A 88 11.14 -2.93 32.84
C TYR A 88 11.57 -1.46 32.84
N LYS A 89 10.89 -0.59 33.61
CA LYS A 89 11.18 0.85 33.71
C LYS A 89 11.33 1.54 32.34
N GLY A 90 10.56 1.09 31.34
CA GLY A 90 10.61 1.63 29.99
C GLY A 90 11.61 1.00 29.02
N ASP A 91 12.40 -0.03 29.37
CA ASP A 91 13.29 -0.71 28.42
C ASP A 91 12.52 -1.38 27.26
N LEU A 92 12.42 -0.69 26.12
CA LEU A 92 11.69 -1.13 24.91
C LEU A 92 12.23 -2.43 24.30
N SER A 93 13.49 -2.79 24.58
CA SER A 93 14.12 -4.03 24.09
C SER A 93 13.56 -5.30 24.76
N LYS A 94 12.97 -5.17 25.95
CA LYS A 94 12.43 -6.31 26.72
C LYS A 94 10.91 -6.46 26.55
N ILE A 95 10.25 -5.47 25.93
CA ILE A 95 8.80 -5.44 25.75
C ILE A 95 8.44 -6.26 24.50
N LYS A 96 7.54 -7.23 24.68
CA LYS A 96 6.97 -8.05 23.59
C LYS A 96 5.48 -7.72 23.44
N ILE A 97 5.06 -7.37 22.23
CA ILE A 97 3.64 -7.18 21.90
C ILE A 97 3.21 -8.38 21.07
N ASN A 98 2.24 -9.16 21.55
CA ASN A 98 1.73 -10.35 20.86
C ASN A 98 2.86 -11.31 20.41
N GLY A 99 3.82 -11.59 21.31
CA GLY A 99 4.97 -12.46 21.04
C GLY A 99 6.09 -11.85 20.19
N ARG A 100 5.92 -10.63 19.64
CA ARG A 100 6.93 -9.96 18.80
C ARG A 100 7.68 -8.89 19.60
N PRO A 101 9.03 -8.86 19.58
CA PRO A 101 9.81 -7.83 20.26
C PRO A 101 9.63 -6.47 19.56
N LEU A 102 9.54 -5.40 20.36
CA LEU A 102 9.31 -4.05 19.86
C LEU A 102 10.53 -3.43 19.17
N LYS A 103 11.74 -3.82 19.61
CA LYS A 103 13.02 -3.39 19.04
C LYS A 103 13.94 -4.60 18.91
N GLY A 104 14.22 -5.00 17.66
CA GLY A 104 15.20 -6.04 17.32
C GLY A 104 14.66 -7.48 17.33
N ALA A 105 15.05 -8.22 16.30
CA ALA A 105 14.71 -9.61 15.97
C ALA A 105 13.25 -9.86 15.56
N LYS A 106 12.96 -9.65 14.25
CA LYS A 106 11.85 -10.33 13.57
C LYS A 106 11.96 -11.83 13.89
N PRO A 107 10.99 -12.45 14.57
CA PRO A 107 11.05 -13.88 14.85
C PRO A 107 10.49 -14.62 13.64
N HIS A 108 11.21 -14.60 12.51
CA HIS A 108 10.93 -15.53 11.40
C HIS A 108 12.04 -15.59 10.33
N LEU A 109 13.32 -15.63 10.72
CA LEU A 109 14.38 -16.05 9.78
C LEU A 109 15.65 -16.61 10.45
N SER A 110 15.56 -17.06 11.70
CA SER A 110 16.74 -17.51 12.48
C SER A 110 16.73 -19.00 12.83
N SER A 111 15.87 -19.80 12.18
CA SER A 111 15.78 -21.25 12.47
C SER A 111 16.27 -22.15 11.34
N ILE A 112 16.76 -21.61 10.22
CA ILE A 112 17.42 -22.39 9.17
C ILE A 112 18.74 -21.69 8.81
N GLY A 113 19.84 -22.29 9.26
CA GLY A 113 21.17 -22.11 8.68
C GLY A 113 21.96 -20.89 9.13
N ASN A 114 22.88 -21.10 10.08
CA ASN A 114 24.16 -20.41 10.22
C ASN A 114 24.18 -18.88 10.02
N ALA A 115 24.05 -18.15 11.13
CA ALA A 115 24.51 -16.77 11.24
C ALA A 115 26.05 -16.70 11.28
N ASN A 116 26.72 -17.20 10.23
CA ASN A 116 28.05 -16.72 9.90
C ASN A 116 27.84 -15.46 9.11
N SER A 117 28.09 -14.30 9.73
CA SER A 117 28.09 -13.02 9.03
C SER A 117 28.88 -13.16 7.73
N ILE A 118 28.20 -12.98 6.60
CA ILE A 118 28.82 -13.04 5.29
C ILE A 118 29.62 -11.74 5.15
N THR A 119 30.87 -11.75 5.60
CA THR A 119 31.73 -10.56 5.61
C THR A 119 32.47 -10.34 4.30
N THR A 120 32.54 -11.35 3.43
CA THR A 120 33.34 -11.34 2.21
C THR A 120 32.50 -11.70 0.98
N ARG A 121 32.75 -11.01 -0.14
CA ARG A 121 32.03 -11.18 -1.42
C ARG A 121 32.07 -12.63 -1.93
N SER A 122 33.17 -13.34 -1.71
CA SER A 122 33.33 -14.74 -2.09
C SER A 122 32.36 -15.65 -1.34
N LYS A 123 32.29 -15.55 -0.01
CA LYS A 123 31.34 -16.30 0.82
C LYS A 123 29.88 -15.98 0.50
N ALA A 124 29.60 -14.72 0.12
CA ALA A 124 28.27 -14.32 -0.35
C ALA A 124 27.88 -15.05 -1.64
N MET A 125 28.79 -15.08 -2.61
CA MET A 125 28.55 -15.74 -3.90
C MET A 125 28.39 -17.26 -3.74
N GLU A 126 29.12 -17.90 -2.83
CA GLU A 126 28.96 -19.32 -2.54
C GLU A 126 27.61 -19.63 -1.89
N ALA A 127 27.18 -18.83 -0.90
CA ALA A 127 25.87 -18.99 -0.27
C ALA A 127 24.73 -18.73 -1.27
N LEU A 128 24.87 -17.75 -2.17
CA LEU A 128 23.91 -17.48 -3.23
C LEU A 128 23.84 -18.63 -4.23
N LYS A 129 24.99 -19.22 -4.62
CA LYS A 129 25.03 -20.40 -5.49
C LYS A 129 24.35 -21.62 -4.85
N ALA A 130 24.49 -21.80 -3.53
CA ALA A 130 23.83 -22.89 -2.81
C ALA A 130 22.29 -22.76 -2.76
N LEU A 131 21.76 -21.53 -2.92
CA LEU A 131 20.32 -21.27 -2.97
C LEU A 131 19.72 -21.43 -4.37
N ILE A 132 20.55 -21.43 -5.41
CA ILE A 132 20.10 -21.60 -6.80
C ILE A 132 19.97 -23.10 -7.07
N LEU A 133 18.74 -23.54 -7.33
CA LEU A 133 18.45 -24.90 -7.75
C LEU A 133 18.96 -25.13 -9.18
N ASP A 134 19.58 -26.29 -9.41
CA ASP A 134 20.12 -26.63 -10.72
C ASP A 134 19.00 -26.82 -11.75
N SER A 135 19.26 -26.40 -12.99
CA SER A 135 18.35 -26.46 -14.14
C SER A 135 17.69 -27.84 -14.30
N LYS A 136 18.48 -28.90 -14.13
CA LYS A 136 18.02 -30.30 -14.20
C LYS A 136 17.02 -30.68 -13.12
N VAL A 137 17.12 -30.07 -11.93
CA VAL A 137 16.17 -30.30 -10.83
C VAL A 137 14.86 -29.60 -11.13
N LEU A 138 14.92 -28.40 -11.71
CA LEU A 138 13.74 -27.65 -12.13
C LEU A 138 12.98 -28.40 -13.25
N GLU A 139 13.67 -28.95 -14.25
CA GLU A 139 13.04 -29.78 -15.30
C GLU A 139 12.32 -31.00 -14.74
N LYS A 140 12.94 -31.70 -13.78
CA LYS A 140 12.34 -32.87 -13.11
C LYS A 140 11.09 -32.52 -12.30
N ASN A 141 11.04 -31.31 -11.75
CA ASN A 141 9.88 -30.81 -11.01
C ASN A 141 8.83 -30.16 -11.94
N GLY A 142 8.95 -30.33 -13.26
CA GLY A 142 7.97 -29.85 -14.24
C GLY A 142 8.08 -28.36 -14.55
N TYR A 143 9.15 -27.69 -14.12
CA TYR A 143 9.40 -26.31 -14.55
C TYR A 143 9.93 -26.30 -15.99
N ILE A 144 9.46 -25.34 -16.78
CA ILE A 144 9.92 -25.13 -18.16
C ILE A 144 11.25 -24.38 -18.09
N VAL A 145 12.36 -25.10 -18.23
CA VAL A 145 13.73 -24.55 -18.14
C VAL A 145 14.35 -24.29 -19.51
N LYS A 146 13.69 -24.75 -20.60
CA LYS A 146 14.03 -24.28 -21.93
C LYS A 146 13.85 -22.77 -21.92
N GLU A 147 14.97 -22.06 -22.03
CA GLU A 147 14.99 -20.65 -22.42
C GLU A 147 13.89 -20.49 -23.46
N MET A 148 13.03 -19.48 -23.29
CA MET A 148 12.40 -18.86 -24.43
C MET A 148 13.57 -18.47 -25.33
N GLN A 149 14.01 -19.40 -26.19
CA GLN A 149 14.55 -19.05 -27.47
C GLN A 149 13.50 -18.11 -27.98
N ASN A 150 13.85 -16.82 -27.99
CA ASN A 150 13.13 -15.80 -28.69
C ASN A 150 12.90 -16.42 -30.05
N LYS A 151 11.70 -17.00 -30.24
CA LYS A 151 11.16 -17.27 -31.54
C LYS A 151 10.99 -15.88 -32.11
N THR A 152 12.08 -15.40 -32.70
CA THR A 152 12.10 -14.67 -33.95
C THR A 152 11.46 -15.56 -35.00
N ASN A 153 10.20 -15.94 -34.74
CA ASN A 153 9.30 -16.28 -35.80
C ASN A 153 8.95 -14.92 -36.39
N ASP A 154 9.41 -14.75 -37.62
CA ASP A 154 9.00 -13.74 -38.57
C ASP A 154 7.47 -13.68 -38.74
N ASP A 155 6.79 -13.20 -37.70
CA ASP A 155 5.44 -12.64 -37.76
C ASP A 155 5.52 -11.28 -37.07
N ASN A 156 6.34 -10.42 -37.68
CA ASN A 156 6.55 -9.02 -37.34
C ASN A 156 5.30 -8.18 -37.72
N SER A 157 4.14 -8.63 -37.26
CA SER A 157 2.90 -7.85 -37.22
C SER A 157 2.51 -7.58 -35.78
N THR A 158 3.48 -7.18 -34.95
CA THR A 158 3.21 -6.36 -33.76
C THR A 158 2.33 -5.21 -34.26
N GLN A 159 1.05 -5.25 -33.93
CA GLN A 159 0.00 -4.46 -34.59
C GLN A 159 0.45 -2.99 -34.76
N LEU A 160 0.89 -2.63 -35.97
CA LEU A 160 1.39 -1.29 -36.30
C LEU A 160 0.35 -0.22 -35.99
N TYR A 161 -0.92 -0.61 -36.07
CA TYR A 161 -2.08 0.22 -35.81
C TYR A 161 -2.74 -0.17 -34.48
N ALA A 162 -3.05 0.85 -33.67
CA ALA A 162 -3.82 0.70 -32.45
C ALA A 162 -5.08 1.59 -32.49
N PRO A 163 -6.20 1.15 -31.88
CA PRO A 163 -7.38 1.97 -31.72
C PRO A 163 -7.17 3.03 -30.64
N CYS A 164 -7.57 4.27 -30.92
CA CYS A 164 -7.55 5.33 -29.93
C CYS A 164 -8.65 5.13 -28.88
N LEU A 165 -8.31 5.17 -27.59
CA LEU A 165 -9.25 5.00 -26.48
C LEU A 165 -10.34 6.08 -26.41
N ARG A 166 -10.07 7.24 -27.00
CA ARG A 166 -10.95 8.40 -26.94
C ARG A 166 -11.96 8.42 -28.10
N CYS A 167 -11.45 8.36 -29.32
CA CYS A 167 -12.24 8.51 -30.54
C CYS A 167 -12.44 7.22 -31.33
N SER A 168 -11.86 6.10 -30.88
CA SER A 168 -11.89 4.79 -31.54
C SER A 168 -11.33 4.76 -32.97
N SER A 169 -10.64 5.82 -33.43
CA SER A 169 -9.93 5.79 -34.71
C SER A 169 -8.66 4.96 -34.60
N ASN A 170 -8.34 4.20 -35.64
CA ASN A 170 -7.08 3.47 -35.73
C ASN A 170 -5.97 4.43 -36.17
N PHE A 171 -4.84 4.39 -35.47
CA PHE A 171 -3.67 5.20 -35.78
C PHE A 171 -2.40 4.37 -35.58
N LYS A 172 -1.29 4.75 -36.22
CA LYS A 172 -0.03 4.03 -36.06
C LYS A 172 0.57 4.30 -34.68
N LYS A 173 1.09 3.27 -34.02
CA LYS A 173 1.76 3.40 -32.71
C LYS A 173 2.98 4.33 -32.78
N THR A 174 3.62 4.50 -33.93
CA THR A 174 4.73 5.46 -34.10
C THR A 174 4.28 6.92 -34.03
N ASP A 175 3.02 7.19 -34.38
CA ASP A 175 2.52 8.53 -34.66
C ASP A 175 1.70 9.10 -33.48
N ILE A 176 1.84 8.52 -32.28
CA ILE A 176 1.09 8.94 -31.07
C ILE A 176 1.30 10.43 -30.77
N MET A 177 2.54 10.90 -30.91
CA MET A 177 2.93 12.28 -30.62
C MET A 177 2.73 13.23 -31.81
N GLU A 178 2.33 12.71 -32.97
CA GLU A 178 2.01 13.57 -34.11
C GLU A 178 0.79 14.44 -33.79
N LYS A 179 0.78 15.66 -34.32
CA LYS A 179 -0.30 16.62 -34.06
C LYS A 179 -1.53 16.23 -34.89
N THR A 180 -2.45 15.48 -34.29
CA THR A 180 -3.69 15.02 -34.90
C THR A 180 -4.92 15.56 -34.17
N LEU A 181 -6.02 15.82 -34.87
CA LEU A 181 -7.24 16.34 -34.25
C LEU A 181 -8.13 15.19 -33.77
N CYS A 182 -8.01 14.82 -32.49
CA CYS A 182 -8.80 13.78 -31.85
C CYS A 182 -10.08 14.37 -31.21
N ARG A 183 -11.26 14.10 -31.79
CA ARG A 183 -12.57 14.48 -31.21
C ARG A 183 -13.15 13.33 -30.39
N TYR A 184 -13.63 13.58 -29.19
CA TYR A 184 -14.19 12.52 -28.34
C TYR A 184 -15.21 13.01 -27.31
N HIS A 185 -15.98 12.07 -26.75
CA HIS A 185 -16.84 12.29 -25.60
C HIS A 185 -16.13 11.85 -24.31
N PRO A 186 -15.97 12.73 -23.30
CA PRO A 186 -15.34 12.37 -22.04
C PRO A 186 -16.12 11.34 -21.22
N LEU A 187 -17.44 11.34 -21.38
CA LEU A 187 -18.35 10.45 -20.67
C LEU A 187 -18.91 9.42 -21.64
N LYS A 188 -19.09 8.18 -21.16
CA LYS A 188 -19.71 7.11 -21.95
C LYS A 188 -21.19 7.42 -22.16
N ARG A 189 -21.73 6.96 -23.30
CA ARG A 189 -23.17 7.05 -23.61
C ARG A 189 -23.99 6.29 -22.55
N ILE A 190 -25.10 6.89 -22.15
CA ILE A 190 -26.07 6.28 -21.24
C ILE A 190 -27.34 5.99 -22.04
N TYR A 191 -27.89 4.80 -21.86
CA TYR A 191 -29.17 4.44 -22.44
C TYR A 191 -30.29 5.08 -21.63
N ASN A 192 -31.06 5.95 -22.26
CA ASN A 192 -32.26 6.51 -21.66
C ASN A 192 -33.45 5.59 -21.99
N ARG A 193 -34.11 5.07 -20.95
CA ARG A 193 -35.25 4.15 -21.10
C ARG A 193 -36.49 4.84 -21.64
N ASP A 194 -36.67 6.14 -21.35
CA ASP A 194 -37.87 6.88 -21.71
C ASP A 194 -37.88 7.23 -23.20
N THR A 195 -36.74 7.66 -23.72
CA THR A 195 -36.58 8.01 -25.14
C THR A 195 -36.06 6.85 -25.99
N LYS A 196 -35.76 5.69 -25.38
CA LYS A 196 -35.15 4.50 -26.00
C LYS A 196 -33.86 4.79 -26.78
N ASN A 197 -33.20 5.91 -26.48
CA ASN A 197 -32.04 6.39 -27.22
C ASN A 197 -30.80 6.45 -26.32
N HIS A 198 -29.63 6.30 -26.93
CA HIS A 198 -28.36 6.47 -26.25
C HIS A 198 -27.95 7.94 -26.31
N GLN A 199 -27.70 8.55 -25.16
CA GLN A 199 -27.33 9.94 -25.04
C GLN A 199 -25.98 10.10 -24.35
N TYR A 200 -25.17 11.04 -24.83
CA TYR A 200 -23.92 11.43 -24.19
C TYR A 200 -24.17 12.51 -23.13
N PRO A 201 -23.93 12.25 -21.84
CA PRO A 201 -24.21 13.23 -20.77
C PRO A 201 -23.35 14.49 -20.85
N CYS A 202 -22.22 14.44 -21.55
CA CYS A 202 -21.30 15.57 -21.65
C CYS A 202 -21.78 16.71 -22.57
N CYS A 203 -22.67 16.43 -23.51
CA CYS A 203 -23.15 17.43 -24.48
C CYS A 203 -24.61 17.23 -24.90
N GLY A 204 -25.29 16.21 -24.37
CA GLY A 204 -26.69 15.91 -24.68
C GLY A 204 -26.90 15.24 -26.04
N GLU A 205 -25.85 14.95 -26.79
CA GLU A 205 -25.95 14.39 -28.15
C GLU A 205 -26.49 12.95 -28.11
N THR A 206 -27.42 12.63 -29.01
CA THR A 206 -27.94 11.27 -29.19
C THR A 206 -27.21 10.55 -30.34
N THR A 207 -27.25 9.21 -30.36
CA THR A 207 -26.62 8.41 -31.42
C THR A 207 -27.19 8.64 -32.82
N ASP A 208 -28.42 9.13 -32.92
CA ASP A 208 -29.15 9.30 -34.18
C ASP A 208 -28.95 10.70 -34.77
N SER A 209 -28.24 11.56 -34.05
CA SER A 209 -27.86 12.88 -34.53
C SER A 209 -26.93 12.80 -35.75
N VAL A 210 -27.07 13.79 -36.63
CA VAL A 210 -26.20 14.02 -37.81
C VAL A 210 -25.30 15.25 -37.63
N SER A 211 -25.21 15.79 -36.41
CA SER A 211 -24.43 16.98 -36.13
C SER A 211 -22.93 16.66 -36.02
N PHE A 212 -22.09 17.70 -36.15
CA PHE A 212 -20.64 17.58 -35.95
C PHE A 212 -20.26 17.11 -34.53
N LEU A 213 -21.16 17.23 -33.54
CA LEU A 213 -20.92 16.80 -32.16
C LEU A 213 -20.95 15.28 -32.00
N ARG A 214 -21.52 14.54 -32.96
CA ARG A 214 -21.49 13.06 -33.00
C ARG A 214 -20.07 12.49 -32.97
N LEU A 215 -19.11 13.24 -33.52
CA LEU A 215 -17.69 12.86 -33.53
C LEU A 215 -17.02 13.07 -32.16
N GLY A 216 -17.64 13.82 -31.26
CA GLY A 216 -17.10 14.17 -29.95
C GLY A 216 -17.22 15.65 -29.62
N CYS A 217 -17.53 15.95 -28.35
CA CYS A 217 -17.68 17.34 -27.87
C CYS A 217 -16.38 17.99 -27.39
N LYS A 218 -15.32 17.20 -27.13
CA LYS A 218 -14.00 17.71 -26.77
C LYS A 218 -12.97 17.34 -27.81
N THR A 219 -11.92 18.15 -27.92
CA THR A 219 -10.81 17.93 -28.84
C THR A 219 -9.50 17.79 -28.09
N PHE A 220 -8.56 17.04 -28.66
CA PHE A 220 -7.18 16.94 -28.21
C PHE A 220 -6.25 16.80 -29.41
N PHE A 221 -4.97 17.15 -29.24
CA PHE A 221 -4.00 17.23 -30.35
C PHE A 221 -3.23 15.93 -30.62
N HIS A 222 -3.54 14.86 -29.90
CA HIS A 222 -2.85 13.57 -29.99
C HIS A 222 -3.84 12.42 -29.76
N HIS A 223 -3.54 11.26 -30.33
CA HIS A 223 -4.27 10.04 -30.00
C HIS A 223 -3.69 9.37 -28.74
N VAL A 224 -4.49 8.51 -28.10
CA VAL A 224 -4.08 7.80 -26.87
C VAL A 224 -4.47 6.34 -27.02
N PHE A 225 -3.54 5.43 -26.79
CA PHE A 225 -3.78 4.00 -26.70
C PHE A 225 -3.33 3.49 -25.32
N ARG A 226 -3.73 2.26 -24.99
CA ARG A 226 -3.30 1.55 -23.79
C ARG A 226 -2.70 0.22 -24.25
N GLY A 227 -1.44 -0.04 -23.90
CA GLY A 227 -0.80 -1.33 -24.14
C GLY A 227 -1.53 -2.43 -23.37
N GLU A 228 -1.77 -3.57 -24.02
CA GLU A 228 -2.44 -4.72 -23.40
C GLU A 228 -1.42 -5.74 -22.85
N SER A 229 -0.22 -5.81 -23.45
CA SER A 229 0.88 -6.66 -23.00
C SER A 229 1.87 -5.91 -22.10
N TYR A 230 2.61 -6.68 -21.29
CA TYR A 230 3.68 -6.15 -20.43
C TYR A 230 4.76 -5.41 -21.24
N ASP A 231 5.03 -5.88 -22.46
CA ASP A 231 6.01 -5.27 -23.36
C ASP A 231 5.53 -3.94 -23.98
N GLU A 232 4.24 -3.61 -23.84
CA GLU A 232 3.60 -2.39 -24.37
C GLU A 232 3.22 -1.36 -23.28
N LEU A 233 3.48 -1.67 -22.01
CA LEU A 233 3.25 -0.80 -20.83
C LEU A 233 4.41 0.16 -20.59
#